data_AF-A0A075K2P8-F1
#
_entry.id   AF-A0A075K2P8-F1
#
_cell.length_a   1.000
_cell.length_b   1.000
_cell.length_c   1.000
_cell.angle_alpha   90.00
_cell.angle_beta   90.00
_cell.angle_gamma   90.00
#
_symmetry.space_group_name_H-M   'P 1'
#
loop_
_entity.id
_entity.type
_entity.pdbx_description
1 polymer ?
#
loop_
_entity_poly.entity_id
_entity_poly.type
_entity_poly.pdbx_seq_one_letter_code
_entity_poly.pdbx_strand_id
1 'polypeptide(L)'
;MRKVTIRFQDVATELAQINALRDDVMERAFIMLEQRHGTLAAMLVQSLGDRQRAVRWMCRHQNAFSGRTAYELLADGEEDTVWDEIALLGEAPVAAKSHAVRMAY
;
A
#
# COMPACT_ATOMS: atom_id res chain seq x y z
N MET A 1 22.96 5.58 37.86
CA MET A 1 22.29 5.34 36.57
C MET A 1 21.63 6.65 36.13
N ARG A 2 22.07 7.28 35.03
CA ARG A 2 21.39 8.47 34.51
C ARG A 2 20.09 8.01 33.85
N LYS A 3 18.94 8.58 34.27
CA LYS A 3 17.68 8.42 33.54
C LYS A 3 17.86 9.12 32.19
N VAL A 4 17.84 8.36 31.10
CA VAL A 4 17.75 8.92 29.75
C VAL A 4 16.35 9.51 29.64
N THR A 5 16.23 10.83 29.73
CA THR A 5 14.97 11.53 29.49
C THR A 5 14.78 11.63 27.99
N ILE A 6 14.09 10.66 27.40
CA ILE A 6 13.69 10.70 25.98
C ILE A 6 12.74 11.89 25.81
N ARG A 7 13.05 12.79 24.87
CA ARG A 7 12.17 13.92 24.54
C ARG A 7 11.21 13.49 23.44
N PHE A 8 10.00 14.05 23.42
CA PHE A 8 9.05 13.82 22.31
C PHE A 8 9.64 14.19 20.94
N GLN A 9 10.59 15.13 20.90
CA GLN A 9 11.32 15.46 19.68
C GLN A 9 12.15 14.28 19.15
N ASP A 10 12.80 13.52 20.05
CA ASP A 10 13.59 12.35 19.67
C ASP A 10 12.67 11.27 19.09
N VAL A 11 11.53 11.03 19.74
CA VAL A 11 10.49 10.12 19.24
C VAL A 11 9.95 10.56 17.87
N ALA A 12 9.69 11.84 17.68
CA ALA A 12 9.21 12.37 16.40
C ALA A 12 10.24 12.17 15.28
N THR A 13 11.53 12.37 15.58
CA THR A 13 12.63 12.13 14.64
C THR A 13 12.76 10.65 14.29
N GLU A 14 12.68 9.75 15.28
CA GLU A 14 12.68 8.30 15.04
C GLU A 14 11.50 7.86 14.16
N LEU A 15 10.29 8.34 14.45
CA LEU A 15 9.11 8.05 13.64
C LEU A 15 9.27 8.55 12.19
N ALA A 16 9.85 9.74 12.01
CA ALA A 16 10.11 10.28 10.67
C ALA A 16 11.12 9.42 9.90
N GLN A 17 12.17 8.93 10.56
CA GLN A 17 13.16 8.04 9.95
C GLN A 17 12.55 6.70 9.55
N ILE A 18 11.74 6.10 10.44
CA ILE A 18 11.05 4.83 10.15
C ILE A 18 10.08 5.01 8.97
N ASN A 19 9.33 6.10 8.93
CA ASN A 19 8.42 6.38 7.82
C ASN A 19 9.18 6.57 6.50
N ALA A 20 10.31 7.29 6.51
CA ALA A 20 11.13 7.44 5.32
C ALA A 20 11.68 6.10 4.81
N LEU A 21 12.16 5.24 5.72
CA LEU A 21 12.61 3.88 5.39
C LEU A 21 11.47 3.03 4.84
N ARG A 22 10.28 3.12 5.44
CA ARG A 22 9.10 2.41 4.97
C ARG A 22 8.76 2.84 3.55
N ASP A 23 8.66 4.14 3.30
CA ASP A 23 8.28 4.67 2.00
C ASP A 23 9.31 4.28 0.90
N ASP A 24 10.60 4.28 1.22
CA ASP A 24 11.68 3.81 0.34
C ASP A 24 11.60 2.30 0.04
N VAL A 25 11.24 1.46 1.03
CA VAL A 25 10.97 0.03 0.80
C VAL A 25 9.74 -0.19 -0.08
N MET A 26 8.65 0.55 0.17
CA MET A 26 7.42 0.45 -0.61
C MET A 26 7.66 0.79 -2.09
N GLU A 27 8.45 1.84 -2.33
CA GLU A 27 8.83 2.28 -3.66
C GLU A 27 9.66 1.22 -4.40
N ARG A 28 10.68 0.65 -3.74
CA ARG A 28 11.47 -0.47 -4.31
C ARG A 28 10.62 -1.70 -4.61
N ALA A 29 9.69 -2.04 -3.73
CA ALA A 29 8.79 -3.17 -3.95
C ALA A 29 7.93 -2.97 -5.20
N PHE A 30 7.45 -1.74 -5.42
CA PHE A 30 6.66 -1.42 -6.60
C PHE A 30 7.49 -1.40 -7.89
N ILE A 31 8.74 -0.94 -7.83
CA ILE A 31 9.67 -1.06 -8.96
C ILE A 31 9.87 -2.55 -9.34
N MET A 32 10.01 -3.43 -8.35
CA MET A 32 10.12 -4.87 -8.59
C MET A 32 8.84 -5.42 -9.26
N LEU A 33 7.66 -4.96 -8.82
CA LEU A 33 6.39 -5.31 -9.44
C LEU A 33 6.31 -4.84 -10.90
N GLU A 34 6.72 -3.61 -11.19
CA GLU A 34 6.75 -3.04 -12.55
C GLU A 34 7.66 -3.88 -13.47
N GLN A 35 8.79 -4.37 -12.95
CA GLN A 35 9.74 -5.17 -13.71
C GLN A 35 9.26 -6.61 -13.96
N ARG A 36 8.61 -7.24 -12.98
CA ARG A 36 8.21 -8.65 -13.06
C ARG A 36 6.78 -8.85 -13.59
N HIS A 37 5.86 -7.95 -13.24
CA HIS A 37 4.43 -8.00 -13.54
C HIS A 37 3.96 -6.65 -14.11
N GLY A 38 4.59 -6.19 -15.20
CA GLY A 38 4.37 -4.86 -15.76
C GLY A 38 2.90 -4.54 -16.11
N THR A 39 2.15 -5.52 -16.63
CA THR A 39 0.71 -5.35 -16.93
C THR A 39 -0.12 -5.09 -15.68
N LEU A 40 0.15 -5.83 -14.60
CA LEU A 40 -0.54 -5.67 -13.32
C LEU A 40 -0.25 -4.29 -12.71
N ALA A 41 1.02 -3.88 -12.72
CA ALA A 41 1.42 -2.55 -12.27
C ALA A 41 0.75 -1.44 -13.08
N ALA A 42 0.73 -1.55 -14.42
CA ALA A 42 0.10 -0.57 -15.29
C ALA A 42 -1.41 -0.44 -15.04
N MET A 43 -2.11 -1.56 -14.91
CA MET A 43 -3.55 -1.59 -14.63
C MET A 43 -3.88 -0.98 -13.26
N LEU A 44 -3.08 -1.26 -12.24
CA LEU A 44 -3.22 -0.64 -10.92
C LEU A 44 -3.09 0.88 -10.98
N VAL A 45 -2.05 1.38 -11.65
CA VAL A 45 -1.82 2.82 -11.82
C VAL A 45 -2.99 3.45 -12.58
N GLN A 46 -3.49 2.80 -13.63
CA GLN A 46 -4.64 3.28 -14.39
C GLN A 46 -5.92 3.33 -13.56
N SER A 47 -6.24 2.27 -12.80
CA SER A 47 -7.45 2.17 -11.98
C SER A 47 -7.46 3.16 -10.79
N LEU A 48 -6.28 3.42 -10.20
CA LEU A 48 -6.12 4.32 -9.05
C LEU A 48 -5.80 5.78 -9.43
N GLY A 49 -5.38 5.99 -10.68
CA GLY A 49 -5.12 7.29 -11.30
C GLY A 49 -3.72 7.86 -11.05
N ASP A 50 -2.99 7.35 -10.06
CA ASP A 50 -1.59 7.73 -9.83
C ASP A 50 -0.77 6.58 -9.25
N ARG A 51 0.55 6.65 -9.48
CA ARG A 51 1.48 5.60 -9.07
C ARG A 51 1.64 5.50 -7.55
N GLN A 52 1.60 6.62 -6.84
CA GLN A 52 1.79 6.62 -5.38
C GLN A 52 0.59 6.02 -4.63
N ARG A 53 -0.61 6.07 -5.20
CA ARG A 53 -1.78 5.35 -4.73
C ARG A 53 -1.63 3.85 -4.98
N ALA A 54 -1.13 3.45 -6.15
CA ALA A 54 -0.86 2.05 -6.45
C ALA A 54 0.18 1.44 -5.49
N VAL A 55 1.29 2.14 -5.26
CA VAL A 55 2.32 1.74 -4.26
C VAL A 55 1.68 1.52 -2.88
N ARG A 56 0.91 2.51 -2.40
CA ARG A 56 0.24 2.42 -1.09
C ARG A 56 -0.81 1.32 -1.03
N TRP A 57 -1.55 1.11 -2.11
CA TRP A 57 -2.56 0.06 -2.20
C TRP A 57 -1.94 -1.33 -2.09
N MET A 58 -0.83 -1.57 -2.80
CA MET A 58 -0.12 -2.86 -2.75
C MET A 58 0.39 -3.22 -1.35
N CYS A 59 0.84 -2.24 -0.59
CA CYS A 59 1.40 -2.45 0.76
C CYS A 59 0.37 -2.38 1.89
N ARG A 60 -0.87 -2.00 1.60
CA ARG A 60 -1.93 -1.91 2.61
C ARG A 60 -2.51 -3.31 2.87
N HIS A 61 -2.77 -3.63 4.13
CA HIS A 61 -3.58 -4.79 4.50
C HIS A 61 -5.05 -4.52 4.15
N GLN A 62 -5.68 -5.45 3.44
CA GLN A 62 -7.03 -5.27 2.91
C GLN A 62 -7.95 -6.37 3.41
N ASN A 63 -9.18 -6.01 3.78
CA ASN A 63 -10.16 -7.01 4.22
C ASN A 63 -10.51 -7.98 3.09
N ALA A 64 -10.53 -7.51 1.83
CA ALA A 64 -10.69 -8.34 0.65
C ALA A 64 -9.62 -9.44 0.55
N PHE A 65 -8.44 -9.20 1.10
CA PHE A 65 -7.31 -10.13 1.14
C PHE A 65 -7.19 -10.86 2.48
N SER A 66 -8.30 -10.97 3.23
CA SER A 66 -8.31 -11.57 4.57
C SER A 66 -7.30 -10.92 5.53
N GLY A 67 -7.10 -9.61 5.39
CA GLY A 67 -6.16 -8.84 6.21
C GLY A 67 -4.71 -8.91 5.74
N ARG A 68 -4.43 -9.49 4.56
CA ARG A 68 -3.10 -9.55 3.92
C ARG A 68 -2.88 -8.38 2.98
N THR A 69 -1.64 -8.19 2.56
CA THR A 69 -1.23 -7.29 1.49
C THR A 69 -1.31 -7.98 0.12
N ALA A 70 -1.38 -7.19 -0.96
CA ALA A 70 -1.37 -7.75 -2.31
C ALA A 70 -0.07 -8.51 -2.61
N TYR A 71 1.08 -8.06 -2.07
CA TYR A 71 2.35 -8.77 -2.24
C TYR A 71 2.35 -10.17 -1.63
N GLU A 72 1.68 -10.35 -0.50
CA GLU A 72 1.55 -11.66 0.13
C GLU A 72 0.72 -12.62 -0.71
N LEU A 73 -0.36 -12.15 -1.35
CA LEU A 73 -1.13 -12.96 -2.29
C LEU A 73 -0.32 -13.34 -3.54
N LEU A 74 0.40 -12.38 -4.11
CA LEU A 74 1.28 -12.64 -5.25
C LEU A 74 2.38 -13.66 -4.91
N ALA A 75 2.90 -13.64 -3.68
CA ALA A 75 3.90 -14.61 -3.23
C ALA A 75 3.33 -16.04 -3.12
N ASP A 76 2.05 -16.17 -2.76
CA ASP A 76 1.34 -17.45 -2.65
C ASP A 76 0.78 -17.94 -4.00
N GLY A 77 0.91 -17.14 -5.06
CA GLY A 77 0.38 -17.46 -6.39
C GLY A 77 -1.11 -17.16 -6.54
N GLU A 78 -1.72 -16.45 -5.59
CA GLU A 78 -3.12 -16.02 -5.63
C GLU A 78 -3.27 -14.72 -6.45
N GLU A 79 -2.67 -14.68 -7.64
CA GLU A 79 -2.66 -13.50 -8.52
C GLU A 79 -4.06 -13.13 -9.03
N ASP A 80 -4.92 -14.14 -9.30
CA ASP A 80 -6.28 -13.93 -9.78
C ASP A 80 -7.11 -13.07 -8.80
N THR A 81 -6.98 -13.32 -7.49
CA THR A 81 -7.64 -12.51 -6.44
C THR A 81 -7.23 -11.04 -6.49
N VAL A 82 -5.96 -10.76 -6.83
CA VAL A 82 -5.47 -9.39 -6.97
C VAL A 82 -6.06 -8.74 -8.21
N TRP A 83 -6.18 -9.48 -9.31
CA TRP A 83 -6.82 -9.02 -10.55
C TRP A 83 -8.30 -8.69 -10.38
N ASP A 84 -9.04 -9.54 -9.68
CA ASP A 84 -10.46 -9.31 -9.40
C ASP A 84 -10.67 -7.99 -8.65
N GLU A 85 -9.87 -7.72 -7.62
CA GLU A 85 -9.96 -6.45 -6.88
C GLU A 85 -9.55 -5.24 -7.74
N ILE A 86 -8.57 -5.38 -8.64
CA ILE A 86 -8.20 -4.30 -9.58
C ILE A 86 -9.37 -3.96 -10.52
N ALA A 87 -10.11 -4.98 -10.97
CA ALA A 87 -11.30 -4.77 -11.81
C ALA A 87 -12.37 -3.96 -11.07
N LEU A 88 -12.64 -4.31 -9.79
CA LEU A 88 -13.59 -3.58 -8.95
C LEU A 88 -13.20 -2.11 -8.72
N LEU A 89 -11.89 -1.80 -8.64
CA LEU A 89 -11.40 -0.42 -8.52
C LEU A 89 -11.66 0.44 -9.78
N GLY A 90 -11.67 -0.21 -10.94
CA GLY A 90 -11.96 0.42 -12.24
C GLY A 90 -13.44 0.73 -12.44
N GLU A 91 -14.33 -0.12 -11.92
CA GLU A 91 -15.79 0.02 -12.05
C GLU A 91 -16.41 1.01 -11.06
N ALA A 92 -15.73 1.34 -9.96
CA ALA A 92 -16.26 2.24 -8.94
C ALA A 92 -16.36 3.71 -9.43
N PRO A 93 -17.55 4.35 -9.35
CA PRO A 93 -17.70 5.76 -9.73
C PRO A 93 -16.82 6.65 -8.85
N VAL A 94 -16.15 7.62 -9.48
CA VAL A 94 -15.08 8.48 -8.93
C VAL A 94 -15.46 9.16 -7.60
N ALA A 95 -16.75 9.36 -7.32
CA ALA A 95 -17.27 9.95 -6.08
C ALA A 95 -17.15 9.05 -4.84
N ALA A 96 -17.09 7.72 -4.98
CA ALA A 96 -17.00 6.78 -3.86
C ALA A 96 -15.58 6.62 -3.31
N LYS A 97 -14.55 7.03 -4.08
CA LYS A 97 -13.13 6.80 -3.77
C LYS A 97 -12.63 7.58 -2.54
N SER A 98 -13.42 8.54 -2.03
CA SER A 98 -13.08 9.36 -0.86
C SER A 98 -13.73 8.91 0.46
N HIS A 99 -14.73 8.01 0.42
CA HIS A 99 -15.59 7.73 1.58
C HIS A 99 -15.32 6.41 2.31
N ALA A 100 -14.62 5.45 1.70
CA ALA A 100 -14.41 4.13 2.30
C ALA A 100 -13.36 4.10 3.44
N VAL A 101 -12.65 5.20 3.71
CA VAL A 101 -11.62 5.26 4.78
C VAL A 101 -12.20 5.70 6.13
N ARG A 102 -13.48 6.10 6.21
CA ARG A 102 -14.05 6.70 7.44
C ARG A 102 -15.10 5.90 8.19
N MET A 103 -15.40 4.66 7.82
CA MET A 103 -16.40 3.85 8.55
C MET A 103 -15.76 2.64 9.22
N ALA A 104 -14.95 2.93 10.23
CA ALA A 104 -14.64 2.01 11.33
C ALA A 104 -14.36 2.87 12.57
N TYR A 105 -15.42 3.17 13.32
CA TYR A 105 -15.36 3.53 14.74
C TYR A 105 -15.82 2.32 15.54
#